data_AF-A0A954B5F7-F1
#
_entry.id   AF-A0A954B5F7-F1
#
_cell.length_a   1.000
_cell.length_b   1.000
_cell.length_c   1.000
_cell.angle_alpha   90.00
_cell.angle_beta   90.00
_cell.angle_gamma   90.00
#
_symmetry.space_group_name_H-M   'P 1'
#
loop_
_entity.id
_entity.type
_entity.pdbx_description
1 polymer ?
#
loop_
_entity_poly.entity_id
_entity_poly.type
_entity_poly.pdbx_seq_one_letter_code
_entity_poly.pdbx_strand_id
1 'polypeptide(L)'
;ILTRMETAPMPFFARPIARRLARSVRENYLNHTTKALFDYLDTELGARNWLAGDEFSAADIIMSFPAEASLGRVDAARGKKNLKRFVEKIHARPAYQRALERGGPYAYA
;
A
#
# COMPACT_ATOMS: atom_id res chain seq x y z
N ILE A 1 15.38 6.79 2.66
CA ILE A 1 16.54 7.11 3.53
C ILE A 1 17.14 5.83 4.13
N LEU A 2 16.38 5.01 4.85
CA LEU A 2 16.83 3.69 5.37
C LEU A 2 17.46 2.76 4.30
N THR A 3 16.87 2.67 3.11
CA THR A 3 17.37 1.86 1.99
C THR A 3 18.74 2.33 1.44
N ARG A 4 19.07 3.62 1.59
CA ARG A 4 20.39 4.16 1.21
C ARG A 4 21.46 3.86 2.28
N MET A 5 21.08 3.76 3.55
CA MET A 5 22.01 3.40 4.63
C MET A 5 22.48 1.95 4.53
N GLU A 6 21.66 1.06 3.95
CA GLU A 6 22.01 -0.34 3.72
C GLU A 6 22.94 -0.56 2.51
N THR A 7 22.98 0.39 1.58
CA THR A 7 23.67 0.29 0.28
C THR A 7 24.83 1.26 0.12
N ALA A 8 25.04 2.18 1.06
CA ALA A 8 26.19 3.09 1.06
C ALA A 8 27.52 2.32 1.09
N PRO A 9 28.57 2.78 0.37
CA PRO A 9 29.87 2.13 0.37
C PRO A 9 30.47 2.15 1.78
N MET A 10 30.46 0.99 2.43
CA MET A 10 30.94 0.77 3.79
C MET A 10 32.01 -0.35 3.79
N PRO A 11 33.05 -0.26 4.64
CA PRO A 11 33.99 -1.35 4.88
C PRO A 11 33.26 -2.64 5.30
N PHE A 12 33.79 -3.80 4.92
CA PHE A 12 33.10 -5.10 5.08
C PHE A 12 32.68 -5.37 6.54
N PHE A 13 33.46 -4.91 7.51
CA PHE A 13 33.23 -5.09 8.95
C PHE A 13 32.10 -4.20 9.51
N ALA A 14 31.82 -3.04 8.89
CA ALA A 14 30.76 -2.13 9.32
C ALA A 14 29.39 -2.46 8.69
N ARG A 15 29.39 -3.13 7.53
CA ARG A 15 28.18 -3.59 6.83
C ARG A 15 27.21 -4.42 7.70
N PRO A 16 27.64 -5.44 8.48
CA PRO A 16 26.71 -6.23 9.30
C PRO A 16 26.04 -5.40 10.41
N ILE A 17 26.76 -4.46 11.01
CA ILE A 17 26.24 -3.57 12.07
C ILE A 17 25.18 -2.62 11.49
N ALA A 18 25.50 -1.96 10.36
CA ALA A 18 24.57 -1.07 9.68
C ALA A 18 23.28 -1.78 9.23
N ARG A 19 23.41 -3.00 8.68
CA ARG A 19 22.25 -3.85 8.31
C ARG A 19 21.39 -4.21 9.52
N ARG A 20 22.00 -4.51 10.67
CA ARG A 20 21.26 -4.84 11.90
C ARG A 20 20.49 -3.65 12.44
N LEU A 21 21.07 -2.45 12.40
CA LEU A 21 20.40 -1.21 12.80
C LEU A 21 19.23 -0.87 11.87
N ALA A 22 19.46 -0.88 10.55
CA ALA A 22 18.39 -0.63 9.57
C ALA A 22 17.25 -1.67 9.67
N ARG A 23 17.59 -2.93 9.90
CA ARG A 23 16.63 -4.01 10.16
C ARG A 23 15.82 -3.75 11.43
N SER A 24 16.47 -3.42 12.54
CA SER A 24 15.79 -3.15 13.81
C SER A 24 14.81 -1.97 13.71
N VAL A 25 15.19 -0.88 13.02
CA VAL A 25 14.27 0.26 12.80
C VAL A 25 13.09 -0.13 11.91
N ARG A 26 13.33 -0.90 10.84
CA ARG A 26 12.28 -1.39 9.95
C ARG A 26 11.31 -2.32 10.70
N GLU A 27 11.83 -3.28 11.46
CA GLU A 27 11.05 -4.25 12.22
C GLU A 27 10.27 -3.61 13.37
N ASN A 28 10.89 -2.73 14.16
CA ASN A 28 10.28 -2.21 15.38
C ASN A 28 9.37 -0.99 15.16
N TYR A 29 9.60 -0.17 14.12
CA TYR A 29 8.83 1.06 13.91
C TYR A 29 7.95 1.04 12.66
N LEU A 30 8.50 0.59 11.53
CA LEU A 30 7.77 0.65 10.26
C LEU A 30 6.79 -0.52 10.13
N ASN A 31 7.21 -1.74 10.43
CA ASN A 31 6.38 -2.92 10.19
C ASN A 31 5.14 -2.96 11.10
N HIS A 32 5.26 -2.60 12.38
CA HIS A 32 4.11 -2.63 13.29
C HIS A 32 3.05 -1.57 12.92
N THR A 33 3.50 -0.34 12.63
CA THR A 33 2.60 0.76 12.25
C THR A 33 1.93 0.49 10.92
N THR A 34 2.69 0.04 9.92
CA THR A 34 2.14 -0.28 8.60
C THR A 34 1.15 -1.45 8.67
N LYS A 35 1.46 -2.51 9.43
CA LYS A 35 0.51 -3.61 9.64
C LYS A 35 -0.78 -3.13 10.30
N ALA A 36 -0.69 -2.36 11.39
CA ALA A 36 -1.85 -1.84 12.09
C ALA A 36 -2.73 -0.96 11.19
N LEU A 37 -2.11 -0.11 10.35
CA LEU A 37 -2.84 0.71 9.37
C LEU A 37 -3.60 -0.14 8.36
N PHE A 38 -2.98 -1.19 7.79
CA PHE A 38 -3.66 -2.06 6.83
C PHE A 38 -4.70 -2.98 7.50
N ASP A 39 -4.50 -3.39 8.75
CA ASP A 39 -5.51 -4.10 9.53
C ASP A 39 -6.75 -3.21 9.75
N TYR A 40 -6.54 -1.96 10.15
CA TYR A 40 -7.61 -0.98 10.34
C TYR A 40 -8.34 -0.69 9.03
N LEU A 41 -7.59 -0.38 7.96
CA LEU A 41 -8.17 -0.09 6.65
C LEU A 41 -9.01 -1.26 6.12
N ASP A 42 -8.51 -2.50 6.24
CA ASP A 42 -9.26 -3.69 5.83
C ASP A 42 -10.53 -3.89 6.68
N THR A 43 -10.46 -3.58 7.97
CA THR A 43 -11.63 -3.64 8.86
C THR A 43 -12.70 -2.61 8.48
N GLU A 44 -12.32 -1.35 8.30
CA GLU A 44 -13.25 -0.28 7.91
C GLU A 44 -13.89 -0.54 6.55
N LEU A 45 -13.09 -0.98 5.57
CA LEU A 45 -13.61 -1.41 4.27
C LEU A 45 -14.52 -2.64 4.38
N GLY A 46 -14.37 -3.47 5.41
CA GLY A 46 -15.28 -4.57 5.71
C GLY A 46 -16.64 -4.12 6.24
N ALA A 47 -16.67 -3.00 6.97
CA ALA A 47 -17.88 -2.45 7.58
C ALA A 47 -18.66 -1.50 6.67
N ARG A 48 -18.01 -0.94 5.64
CA ARG A 48 -18.57 0.11 4.77
C ARG A 48 -18.45 -0.23 3.29
N ASN A 49 -19.31 0.36 2.47
CA ASN A 49 -19.27 0.16 1.02
C ASN A 49 -18.12 0.91 0.34
N TRP A 50 -17.76 2.08 0.85
CA TRP A 50 -16.68 2.96 0.39
C TRP A 50 -15.94 3.55 1.59
N LEU A 51 -14.79 4.19 1.38
CA LEU A 51 -13.94 4.68 2.48
C LEU A 51 -14.64 5.71 3.35
N ALA A 52 -15.44 6.59 2.74
CA ALA A 52 -16.13 7.68 3.42
C ALA A 52 -17.59 7.35 3.77
N GLY A 53 -18.04 6.10 3.66
CA GLY A 53 -19.41 5.70 3.98
C GLY A 53 -20.05 4.83 2.88
N ASP A 54 -21.33 5.03 2.62
CA ASP A 54 -22.10 4.21 1.68
C ASP A 54 -22.02 4.67 0.22
N GLU A 55 -21.61 5.92 0.00
CA GLU A 55 -21.50 6.53 -1.31
C GLU A 55 -20.05 6.73 -1.75
N PHE A 56 -19.83 6.64 -3.06
CA PHE A 56 -18.52 6.85 -3.65
C PHE A 56 -18.12 8.33 -3.54
N SER A 57 -16.89 8.59 -3.12
CA SER A 57 -16.42 9.94 -2.81
C SER A 57 -15.03 10.25 -3.39
N ALA A 58 -14.59 11.49 -3.22
CA ALA A 58 -13.22 11.89 -3.56
C ALA A 58 -12.16 11.11 -2.77
N ALA A 59 -12.48 10.63 -1.56
CA ALA A 59 -11.57 9.81 -0.76
C ALA A 59 -11.22 8.51 -1.50
N ASP A 60 -12.19 7.88 -2.15
CA ASP A 60 -12.01 6.65 -2.91
C ASP A 60 -11.19 6.88 -4.19
N ILE A 61 -11.30 8.06 -4.81
CA ILE A 61 -10.46 8.45 -5.95
C ILE A 61 -9.00 8.58 -5.50
N ILE A 62 -8.73 9.35 -4.44
CA ILE A 62 -7.37 9.60 -3.95
C ILE A 62 -6.73 8.30 -3.45
N MET A 63 -7.51 7.42 -2.81
CA MET A 63 -7.02 6.18 -2.24
C MET A 63 -6.98 5.01 -3.22
N SER A 64 -7.51 5.16 -4.44
CA SER A 64 -7.47 4.13 -5.49
C SER A 64 -6.03 3.67 -5.78
N PHE A 65 -5.16 4.59 -6.19
CA PHE A 65 -3.77 4.29 -6.51
C PHE A 65 -2.97 3.75 -5.32
N PRO A 66 -2.99 4.38 -4.11
CA PRO A 66 -2.31 3.82 -2.95
C PRO A 66 -2.77 2.40 -2.59
N ALA A 67 -4.08 2.11 -2.69
CA ALA A 67 -4.61 0.78 -2.43
C ALA A 67 -4.09 -0.25 -3.45
N GLU A 68 -4.17 0.07 -4.74
CA GLU A 68 -3.64 -0.75 -5.84
C GLU A 68 -2.14 -1.04 -5.68
N ALA A 69 -1.33 0.01 -5.52
CA ALA A 69 0.10 -0.10 -5.40
C ALA A 69 0.51 -0.89 -4.15
N SER A 70 -0.23 -0.74 -3.05
CA SER A 70 0.08 -1.44 -1.80
C SER A 70 -0.11 -2.95 -1.91
N LEU A 71 -1.16 -3.42 -2.60
CA LEU A 71 -1.39 -4.86 -2.79
C LEU A 71 -0.21 -5.57 -3.49
N GLY A 72 0.49 -4.88 -4.40
CA GLY A 72 1.64 -5.42 -5.12
C GLY A 72 3.00 -5.19 -4.43
N ARG A 73 3.12 -4.17 -3.58
CA ARG A 73 4.43 -3.68 -3.09
C ARG A 73 4.62 -3.76 -1.59
N VAL A 74 3.55 -3.91 -0.81
CA VAL A 74 3.59 -3.83 0.65
C VAL A 74 3.16 -5.16 1.25
N ASP A 75 4.08 -5.82 1.95
CA ASP A 75 3.82 -7.14 2.56
C ASP A 75 2.61 -7.11 3.51
N ALA A 76 2.44 -6.02 4.28
CA ALA A 76 1.32 -5.85 5.20
C ALA A 76 -0.06 -5.73 4.53
N ALA A 77 -0.11 -5.36 3.24
CA ALA A 77 -1.34 -5.32 2.46
C ALA A 77 -1.71 -6.69 1.88
N ARG A 78 -0.78 -7.66 1.88
CA ARG A 78 -1.06 -9.01 1.40
C ARG A 78 -2.07 -9.70 2.31
N GLY A 79 -3.06 -10.36 1.70
CA GLY A 79 -4.12 -11.08 2.43
C GLY A 79 -5.27 -10.19 2.95
N LYS A 80 -5.24 -8.87 2.70
CA LYS A 80 -6.33 -7.95 3.03
C LYS A 80 -7.49 -8.09 2.03
N LYS A 81 -8.49 -8.88 2.42
CA LYS A 81 -9.60 -9.28 1.54
C LYS A 81 -10.51 -8.10 1.18
N ASN A 82 -10.79 -7.22 2.14
CA ASN A 82 -11.66 -6.07 1.92
C ASN A 82 -10.93 -4.98 1.14
N LEU A 83 -9.62 -4.80 1.37
CA LEU A 83 -8.79 -3.94 0.53
C LEU A 83 -8.75 -4.42 -0.93
N LYS A 84 -8.58 -5.72 -1.16
CA LYS A 84 -8.65 -6.30 -2.51
C LYS A 84 -10.01 -6.06 -3.15
N ARG A 85 -11.10 -6.34 -2.42
CA ARG A 85 -12.47 -6.09 -2.89
C ARG A 85 -12.68 -4.62 -3.24
N PHE A 86 -12.15 -3.70 -2.44
CA PHE A 86 -12.24 -2.26 -2.70
C PHE A 86 -11.57 -1.88 -4.02
N VAL A 87 -10.36 -2.38 -4.29
CA VAL A 87 -9.66 -2.16 -5.56
C VAL A 87 -10.45 -2.73 -6.74
N GLU A 88 -10.90 -3.97 -6.64
CA GLU A 88 -11.73 -4.62 -7.68
C GLU A 88 -13.02 -3.83 -7.95
N LYS A 89 -13.66 -3.33 -6.89
CA LYS A 89 -14.88 -2.49 -6.99
C LYS A 89 -14.60 -1.17 -7.69
N ILE A 90 -13.41 -0.56 -7.50
CA ILE A 90 -12.99 0.64 -8.24
C ILE A 90 -12.78 0.33 -9.72
N HIS A 91 -12.07 -0.76 -10.04
CA HIS A 91 -11.80 -1.19 -11.41
C HIS A 91 -13.07 -1.48 -12.21
N ALA A 92 -14.07 -2.05 -11.55
CA ALA A 92 -15.36 -2.35 -12.17
C ALA A 92 -16.19 -1.10 -12.54
N ARG A 93 -15.81 0.11 -12.09
CA ARG A 93 -16.59 1.31 -12.37
C ARG A 93 -16.43 1.74 -13.83
N PRO A 94 -17.52 2.01 -14.56
CA PRO A 94 -17.43 2.52 -15.93
C PRO A 94 -16.63 3.81 -16.06
N ALA A 95 -16.66 4.67 -15.03
CA ALA A 95 -15.88 5.90 -15.00
C ALA A 95 -14.37 5.64 -14.92
N TYR A 96 -13.95 4.60 -14.21
CA TYR A 96 -12.55 4.19 -14.10
C TYR A 96 -12.06 3.61 -15.43
N GLN A 97 -12.85 2.73 -16.05
CA GLN A 97 -12.54 2.16 -17.37
C GLN A 97 -12.37 3.25 -18.44
N ARG A 98 -13.28 4.22 -18.51
CA ARG A 98 -13.14 5.38 -19.42
C ARG A 98 -11.89 6.22 -19.11
N ALA A 99 -11.51 6.33 -17.84
CA ALA A 99 -10.30 7.06 -17.47
C ALA A 99 -9.04 6.32 -17.95
N LEU A 100 -9.02 4.99 -17.88
CA LEU A 100 -7.93 4.17 -18.42
C LEU A 100 -7.82 4.29 -19.95
N GLU A 101 -8.95 4.18 -20.66
CA GLU A 101 -8.99 4.32 -22.13
C GLU A 101 -8.38 5.65 -22.59
N ARG A 102 -8.62 6.73 -21.85
CA ARG A 102 -8.07 8.06 -22.14
C ARG A 102 -6.65 8.27 -21.61
N GLY A 103 -6.30 7.62 -20.50
CA GLY A 103 -5.05 7.81 -19.78
C GLY A 103 -3.87 6.98 -20.33
N GLY A 104 -4.14 5.95 -21.13
CA GLY A 104 -3.13 5.06 -21.69
C GLY A 104 -2.73 3.91 -20.75
N PRO A 105 -1.63 3.19 -21.04
CA PRO A 105 -1.26 1.99 -20.30
C PRO A 105 -1.07 2.25 -18.80
N TYR A 106 -1.76 1.47 -17.98
CA TYR A 106 -1.70 1.58 -16.52
C TYR A 106 -1.31 0.24 -15.90
N ALA A 107 -0.26 0.24 -15.08
CA ALA A 107 0.37 -0.99 -14.61
C ALA A 107 -0.39 -1.73 -13.49
N TYR A 108 -1.47 -1.15 -12.96
CA TYR A 108 -2.23 -1.69 -11.82
C TYR A 108 -3.71 -1.94 -12.10
N ALA A 109 -4.17 -1.72 -13.33
CA ALA A 109 -5.51 -2.08 -13.79
C ALA A 109 -5.48 -3.31 -14.68
#